data_AF-A0A8J5KUZ5-F1
#
_entry.id   AF-A0A8J5KUZ5-F1
#
_cell.length_a   1.000
_cell.length_b   1.000
_cell.length_c   1.000
_cell.angle_alpha   90.00
_cell.angle_beta   90.00
_cell.angle_gamma   90.00
#
_symmetry.space_group_name_H-M   'P 1'
#
loop_
_entity.id
_entity.type
_entity.pdbx_description
1 polymer ?
#
loop_
_entity_poly.entity_id
_entity_poly.type
_entity_poly.pdbx_seq_one_letter_code
_entity_poly.pdbx_strand_id
1 'polypeptide(L)'
;MFDCSEIFHGNAFVYFRTVYHCPFCNLCRLGQGLGIDFFHCMKCNCCLGMKLVEHNCLEKGLESNCPICYDFMFTSSAPVRALPCGHFMHSSCFQAYACSHYTCPICSKSLGDMTVYFGMLDALLAAERLPEEYRDRCQEILCNDCGNKGSSRFHWLYHKCSLCGSYNTRVINTEASTCPTSRQ
;
A
#
# COMPACT_ATOMS: atom_id res chain seq x y z
N MET A 1 26.11 17.06 -28.43
CA MET A 1 26.99 17.30 -27.27
C MET A 1 26.81 18.75 -26.88
N PHE A 2 26.04 19.03 -25.84
CA PHE A 2 26.07 20.33 -25.19
C PHE A 2 26.58 20.07 -23.77
N ASP A 3 27.82 20.45 -23.57
CA ASP A 3 28.53 20.42 -22.30
C ASP A 3 27.97 21.55 -21.42
N CYS A 4 27.66 21.24 -20.17
CA CYS A 4 27.09 22.18 -19.22
C CYS A 4 28.01 22.24 -18.01
N SER A 5 29.23 22.73 -18.22
CA SER A 5 30.17 23.08 -17.18
C SER A 5 30.36 24.61 -17.15
N GLU A 6 30.02 25.20 -16.00
CA GLU A 6 30.26 26.57 -15.53
C GLU A 6 29.21 27.61 -15.98
N ILE A 7 28.65 28.52 -15.16
CA ILE A 7 29.27 29.46 -14.18
C ILE A 7 28.18 29.97 -13.19
N PHE A 8 28.53 30.15 -11.89
CA PHE A 8 28.41 31.40 -11.08
C PHE A 8 28.23 31.19 -9.56
N HIS A 9 29.05 31.95 -8.83
CA HIS A 9 29.20 32.03 -7.37
C HIS A 9 27.96 32.53 -6.62
N GLY A 10 27.68 31.93 -5.45
CA GLY A 10 26.78 32.49 -4.43
C GLY A 10 26.40 31.45 -3.37
N ASN A 11 26.59 31.77 -2.09
CA ASN A 11 26.36 30.89 -0.93
C ASN A 11 24.93 30.31 -0.85
N ALA A 12 24.72 29.16 -1.48
CA ALA A 12 23.65 28.23 -1.17
C ALA A 12 24.23 26.82 -1.28
N PHE A 13 24.01 25.97 -0.26
CA PHE A 13 24.20 24.54 -0.42
C PHE A 13 23.22 24.06 -1.50
N VAL A 14 23.65 24.09 -2.76
CA VAL A 14 22.93 23.45 -3.85
C VAL A 14 23.13 21.96 -3.65
N TYR A 15 22.14 21.28 -3.04
CA TYR A 15 22.03 19.84 -3.21
C TYR A 15 21.97 19.59 -4.72
N PHE A 16 23.06 19.11 -5.31
CA PHE A 16 23.11 18.69 -6.70
C PHE A 16 22.09 17.57 -6.87
N ARG A 17 20.89 17.92 -7.34
CA ARG A 17 19.87 16.96 -7.70
C ARG A 17 20.29 16.36 -9.03
N THR A 18 20.82 15.14 -8.98
CA THR A 18 21.16 14.39 -10.19
C THR A 18 19.88 14.09 -10.97
N VAL A 19 19.94 14.25 -12.28
CA VAL A 19 18.85 13.96 -13.21
C VAL A 19 19.36 12.94 -14.21
N TYR A 20 18.53 11.97 -14.55
CA TYR A 20 18.82 11.00 -15.60
C TYR A 20 17.67 10.97 -16.62
N HIS A 21 18.00 10.61 -17.86
CA HIS A 21 17.00 10.40 -18.90
C HIS A 21 16.60 8.92 -18.95
N CYS A 22 15.30 8.63 -18.98
CA CYS A 22 14.81 7.28 -19.27
C CYS A 22 14.37 7.19 -20.74
N PRO A 23 15.06 6.41 -21.59
CA PRO A 23 14.74 6.29 -23.01
C PRO A 23 13.43 5.56 -23.29
N PHE A 24 12.92 4.77 -22.33
CA PHE A 24 11.65 4.05 -22.48
C PHE A 24 10.45 4.95 -22.18
N CYS A 25 10.57 5.85 -21.21
CA CYS A 25 9.53 6.82 -20.88
C CYS A 25 9.61 8.11 -21.71
N ASN A 26 10.74 8.36 -22.39
CA ASN A 26 11.09 9.65 -22.99
C ASN A 26 11.00 10.83 -21.99
N LEU A 27 11.37 10.59 -20.74
CA LEU A 27 11.28 11.58 -19.65
C LEU A 27 12.59 11.65 -18.86
N CYS A 28 12.94 12.87 -18.43
CA CYS A 28 14.00 13.10 -17.46
C CYS A 28 13.45 12.97 -16.04
N ARG A 29 14.15 12.25 -15.17
CA ARG A 29 13.75 11.98 -13.77
C ARG A 29 14.87 12.31 -12.81
N LEU A 30 14.52 12.65 -11.57
CA LEU A 30 15.48 12.87 -10.48
C LEU A 30 16.02 11.52 -10.00
N GLY A 31 17.34 11.37 -9.95
CA GLY A 31 18.03 10.13 -9.58
C GLY A 31 19.43 10.03 -10.19
N GLN A 32 20.18 9.00 -9.84
CA GLN A 32 21.51 8.72 -10.40
C GLN A 32 21.45 8.00 -11.75
N GLY A 33 20.42 7.19 -12.01
CA GLY A 33 20.23 6.57 -13.32
C GLY A 33 19.56 5.21 -13.30
N LEU A 34 19.20 4.74 -14.49
CA LEU A 34 18.79 3.36 -14.70
C LEU A 34 19.97 2.41 -14.41
N GLY A 35 19.74 1.38 -13.60
CA GLY A 35 20.75 0.42 -13.16
C GLY A 35 21.55 0.86 -11.92
N ILE A 36 21.32 2.06 -11.38
CA ILE A 36 21.99 2.56 -10.18
C ILE A 36 21.00 2.62 -9.00
N ASP A 37 20.09 3.58 -9.03
CA ASP A 37 19.07 3.79 -8.01
C ASP A 37 17.65 3.60 -8.56
N PHE A 38 17.48 3.52 -9.88
CA PHE A 38 16.23 3.19 -10.56
C PHE A 38 16.38 2.05 -11.57
N PHE A 39 15.28 1.37 -11.89
CA PHE A 39 15.15 0.52 -13.07
C PHE A 39 13.82 0.85 -13.79
N HIS A 40 13.74 0.53 -15.07
CA HIS A 40 12.50 0.64 -15.83
C HIS A 40 11.82 -0.73 -15.92
N CYS A 41 10.58 -0.83 -15.48
CA CYS A 41 9.77 -2.02 -15.66
C CYS A 41 8.95 -1.90 -16.95
N MET A 42 9.26 -2.73 -17.94
CA MET A 42 8.56 -2.74 -19.24
C MET A 42 7.10 -3.19 -19.13
N LYS A 43 6.73 -3.95 -18.08
CA LYS A 43 5.37 -4.46 -17.90
C LYS A 43 4.39 -3.39 -17.40
N CYS A 44 4.78 -2.56 -16.43
CA CYS A 44 3.98 -1.42 -15.99
C CYS A 44 4.36 -0.09 -16.67
N ASN A 45 5.40 -0.08 -17.50
CA ASN A 45 5.97 1.10 -18.16
C ASN A 45 6.42 2.21 -17.18
N CYS A 46 6.96 1.81 -16.02
CA CYS A 46 7.32 2.70 -14.91
C CYS A 46 8.81 2.67 -14.59
N CYS A 47 9.39 3.83 -14.23
CA CYS A 47 10.69 3.87 -13.57
C CYS A 47 10.49 3.77 -12.06
N LEU A 48 11.08 2.75 -11.44
CA LEU A 48 10.92 2.43 -10.02
C LEU A 48 12.29 2.36 -9.36
N GLY A 49 12.37 2.71 -8.08
CA GLY A 49 13.61 2.58 -7.33
C GLY A 49 14.07 1.12 -7.25
N MET A 50 15.39 0.86 -7.19
CA MET A 50 15.95 -0.50 -7.18
C MET A 50 15.43 -1.41 -6.05
N LYS A 51 14.89 -0.84 -4.96
CA LYS A 51 14.22 -1.59 -3.89
C LYS A 51 12.90 -2.24 -4.31
N LEU A 52 12.38 -1.93 -5.50
CA LEU A 52 11.08 -2.39 -6.02
C LEU A 52 11.23 -3.36 -7.20
N VAL A 53 12.39 -4.00 -7.38
CA VAL A 53 12.60 -4.97 -8.48
C VAL A 53 11.53 -6.07 -8.46
N GLU A 54 11.27 -6.66 -7.29
CA GLU A 54 10.20 -7.64 -7.07
C GLU A 54 8.89 -6.96 -6.63
N HIS A 55 8.34 -6.08 -7.47
CA HIS A 55 7.05 -5.46 -7.19
C HIS A 55 5.87 -6.27 -7.76
N ASN A 56 4.72 -6.13 -7.11
CA ASN A 56 3.44 -6.59 -7.66
C ASN A 56 3.05 -5.70 -8.85
N CYS A 57 3.58 -6.05 -10.02
CA CYS A 57 3.42 -5.29 -11.25
C CYS A 57 1.99 -5.37 -11.78
N LEU A 58 1.27 -4.24 -11.71
CA LEU A 58 0.01 -4.04 -12.43
C LEU A 58 0.31 -3.34 -13.77
N GLU A 59 -0.18 -3.91 -14.86
CA GLU A 59 -0.06 -3.30 -16.19
C GLU A 59 -0.69 -1.90 -16.16
N LYS A 60 -0.02 -0.93 -16.81
CA LYS A 60 -0.49 0.45 -16.93
C LYS A 60 -0.76 1.15 -15.59
N GLY A 61 -0.04 0.78 -14.53
CA GLY A 61 -0.26 1.32 -13.18
C GLY A 61 -0.20 2.86 -13.08
N LEU A 62 0.57 3.53 -13.95
CA LEU A 62 0.64 5.00 -14.01
C LEU A 62 -0.32 5.65 -15.03
N GLU A 63 -1.00 4.88 -15.88
CA GLU A 63 -2.04 5.39 -16.79
C GLU A 63 -3.36 5.63 -16.03
N SER A 64 -3.26 6.21 -14.83
CA SER A 64 -4.39 6.54 -13.99
C SER A 64 -4.13 7.84 -13.22
N ASN A 65 -5.20 8.43 -12.70
CA ASN A 65 -5.11 9.62 -11.85
C ASN A 65 -4.73 9.22 -10.44
N CYS A 66 -3.98 10.08 -9.75
CA CYS A 66 -3.74 9.92 -8.32
C CYS A 66 -5.10 9.91 -7.58
N PRO A 67 -5.38 8.93 -6.71
CA PRO A 67 -6.68 8.82 -6.03
C PRO A 67 -6.93 9.93 -5.00
N ILE A 68 -5.93 10.76 -4.71
CA ILE A 68 -5.99 11.83 -3.71
C ILE A 68 -6.15 13.22 -4.35
N CYS A 69 -5.26 13.59 -5.28
CA CYS A 69 -5.29 14.91 -5.92
C CYS A 69 -5.89 14.90 -7.33
N TYR A 70 -6.19 13.72 -7.90
CA TYR A 70 -6.75 13.53 -9.23
C TYR A 70 -5.85 13.94 -10.41
N ASP A 71 -4.60 14.34 -10.17
CA ASP A 71 -3.64 14.59 -11.23
C ASP A 71 -3.20 13.30 -11.94
N PHE A 72 -3.05 13.39 -13.25
CA PHE A 72 -2.60 12.26 -14.07
C PHE A 72 -1.15 11.88 -13.75
N MET A 73 -0.92 10.65 -13.29
CA MET A 73 0.37 10.26 -12.73
C MET A 73 1.49 10.12 -13.77
N PHE A 74 1.15 9.80 -15.02
CA PHE A 74 2.15 9.60 -16.07
C PHE A 74 2.85 10.89 -16.51
N THR A 75 2.09 11.99 -16.65
CA THR A 75 2.63 13.28 -17.12
C THR A 75 3.06 14.21 -15.98
N SER A 76 2.65 13.92 -14.74
CA SER A 76 3.06 14.69 -13.57
C SER A 76 4.56 14.54 -13.29
N SER A 77 5.22 15.65 -12.97
CA SER A 77 6.61 15.64 -12.48
C SER A 77 6.73 15.26 -11.01
N ALA A 78 5.60 15.17 -10.28
CA ALA A 78 5.60 14.81 -8.87
C ALA A 78 5.98 13.33 -8.68
N PRO A 79 6.85 12.99 -7.72
CA PRO A 79 7.25 11.62 -7.47
C PRO A 79 6.07 10.72 -7.11
N VAL A 80 5.95 9.57 -7.77
CA VAL A 80 4.90 8.57 -7.51
C VAL A 80 5.44 7.46 -6.64
N ARG A 81 4.60 6.94 -5.73
CA ARG A 81 4.89 5.81 -4.87
C ARG A 81 4.01 4.62 -5.26
N ALA A 82 4.63 3.47 -5.46
CA ALA A 82 3.93 2.18 -5.52
C ALA A 82 3.55 1.74 -4.10
N LEU A 83 2.31 1.32 -3.92
CA LEU A 83 1.77 0.76 -2.68
C LEU A 83 2.02 -0.76 -2.63
N PRO A 84 2.00 -1.40 -1.44
CA PRO A 84 2.19 -2.85 -1.33
C PRO A 84 1.16 -3.67 -2.14
N CYS A 85 -0.04 -3.12 -2.33
CA CYS A 85 -1.09 -3.71 -3.14
C CYS A 85 -0.91 -3.56 -4.66
N GLY A 86 0.14 -2.86 -5.10
CA GLY A 86 0.46 -2.62 -6.53
C GLY A 86 -0.12 -1.33 -7.11
N HIS A 87 -1.02 -0.64 -6.40
CA HIS A 87 -1.56 0.65 -6.85
C HIS A 87 -0.57 1.80 -6.66
N PHE A 88 -0.85 2.93 -7.31
CA PHE A 88 0.03 4.10 -7.31
C PHE A 88 -0.68 5.35 -6.80
N MET A 89 0.08 6.25 -6.18
CA MET A 89 -0.33 7.62 -5.83
C MET A 89 0.92 8.50 -5.65
N HIS A 90 0.79 9.83 -5.72
CA HIS A 90 1.92 10.71 -5.44
C HIS A 90 2.48 10.49 -4.04
N SER A 91 3.80 10.63 -3.88
CA SER A 91 4.50 10.39 -2.62
C SER A 91 4.04 11.36 -1.53
N SER A 92 3.81 12.62 -1.87
CA SER A 92 3.25 13.63 -0.97
C SER A 92 1.81 13.29 -0.58
N CYS A 93 0.99 12.86 -1.54
CA CYS A 93 -0.38 12.40 -1.28
C CYS A 93 -0.41 11.19 -0.36
N PHE A 94 0.49 10.21 -0.57
CA PHE A 94 0.64 9.07 0.33
C PHE A 94 1.00 9.52 1.74
N GLN A 95 1.99 10.41 1.90
CA GLN A 95 2.42 10.87 3.21
C GLN A 95 1.28 11.56 3.97
N ALA A 96 0.53 12.44 3.30
CA ALA A 96 -0.63 13.11 3.92
C ALA A 96 -1.77 12.13 4.26
N TYR A 97 -2.07 11.20 3.35
CA TYR A 97 -3.15 10.25 3.51
C TYR A 97 -2.87 9.20 4.61
N ALA A 98 -1.63 8.72 4.69
CA ALA A 98 -1.19 7.72 5.66
C ALA A 98 -1.20 8.24 7.12
N CYS A 99 -1.33 9.55 7.34
CA CYS A 99 -1.49 10.12 8.68
C CYS A 99 -2.83 9.76 9.33
N SER A 100 -3.87 9.46 8.54
CA SER A 100 -5.23 9.19 9.05
C SER A 100 -5.84 7.89 8.52
N HIS A 101 -5.24 7.26 7.50
CA HIS A 101 -5.74 6.05 6.89
C HIS A 101 -4.62 5.02 6.73
N TYR A 102 -4.89 3.77 7.07
CA TYR A 102 -3.93 2.67 6.90
C TYR A 102 -4.28 1.76 5.72
N THR A 103 -5.37 2.01 5.00
CA THR A 103 -5.86 1.18 3.88
C THR A 103 -5.76 1.92 2.55
N CYS A 104 -5.58 1.21 1.45
CA CYS A 104 -5.50 1.78 0.12
C CYS A 104 -6.87 2.34 -0.32
N PRO A 105 -6.96 3.58 -0.83
CA PRO A 105 -8.23 4.18 -1.23
C PRO A 105 -8.84 3.51 -2.47
N ILE A 106 -8.06 2.70 -3.20
CA ILE A 106 -8.50 2.04 -4.43
C ILE A 106 -9.04 0.63 -4.15
N CYS A 107 -8.36 -0.15 -3.29
CA CYS A 107 -8.70 -1.56 -3.07
C CYS A 107 -8.84 -1.96 -1.60
N SER A 108 -8.75 -1.00 -0.67
CA SER A 108 -8.88 -1.20 0.78
C SER A 108 -7.82 -2.11 1.43
N LYS A 109 -6.80 -2.60 0.72
CA LYS A 109 -5.67 -3.35 1.32
C LYS A 109 -4.81 -2.47 2.22
N SER A 110 -4.22 -3.04 3.27
CA SER A 110 -3.32 -2.35 4.19
C SER A 110 -2.11 -1.73 3.46
N LEU A 111 -1.74 -0.51 3.84
CA LEU A 111 -0.69 0.32 3.20
C LEU A 111 0.73 0.00 3.68
N GLY A 112 0.87 -0.78 4.74
CA GLY A 112 2.14 -1.11 5.35
C GLY A 112 2.05 -2.32 6.29
N ASP A 113 3.09 -2.49 7.10
CA ASP A 113 3.13 -3.52 8.13
C ASP A 113 2.24 -3.13 9.31
N MET A 114 1.16 -3.89 9.49
CA MET A 114 0.17 -3.68 10.55
C MET A 114 0.35 -4.64 11.73
N THR A 115 1.44 -5.42 11.78
CA THR A 115 1.69 -6.44 12.82
C THR A 115 1.54 -5.89 14.24
N VAL A 116 2.15 -4.74 14.54
CA VAL A 116 2.07 -4.11 15.87
C VAL A 116 0.64 -3.68 16.20
N TYR A 117 -0.05 -3.04 15.26
CA TYR A 117 -1.42 -2.57 15.45
C TYR A 117 -2.39 -3.74 15.63
N PHE A 118 -2.28 -4.78 14.80
CA PHE A 118 -3.10 -5.99 14.92
C PHE A 118 -2.78 -6.77 16.20
N GLY A 119 -1.53 -6.78 16.66
CA GLY A 119 -1.16 -7.33 17.96
C GLY A 119 -1.80 -6.57 19.14
N MET A 120 -1.94 -5.25 19.03
CA MET A 120 -2.70 -4.46 20.02
C MET A 120 -4.19 -4.82 20.00
N LEU A 121 -4.80 -5.01 18.82
CA LEU A 121 -6.18 -5.47 18.71
C LEU A 121 -6.36 -6.87 19.31
N ASP A 122 -5.43 -7.80 19.08
CA ASP A 122 -5.44 -9.12 19.72
C ASP A 122 -5.52 -9.02 21.25
N ALA A 123 -4.70 -8.16 21.86
CA ALA A 123 -4.69 -7.97 23.31
C ALA A 123 -5.99 -7.34 23.83
N LEU A 124 -6.51 -6.32 23.13
CA LEU A 124 -7.77 -5.67 23.49
C LEU A 124 -8.95 -6.65 23.46
N LEU A 125 -9.05 -7.43 22.38
CA LEU A 125 -10.14 -8.38 22.18
C LEU A 125 -10.07 -9.57 23.13
N ALA A 126 -8.86 -10.01 23.51
CA ALA A 126 -8.68 -11.10 24.48
C ALA A 126 -9.12 -10.70 25.91
N ALA A 127 -9.05 -9.41 26.25
CA ALA A 127 -9.50 -8.89 27.53
C ALA A 127 -11.03 -8.73 27.61
N GLU A 128 -11.70 -8.62 26.46
CA GLU A 128 -13.14 -8.42 26.37
C GLU A 128 -13.92 -9.72 26.61
N ARG A 129 -14.94 -9.67 27.47
CA ARG A 129 -15.82 -10.82 27.74
C ARG A 129 -17.15 -10.62 27.03
N LEU A 130 -17.32 -11.34 25.92
CA LEU A 130 -18.60 -11.42 25.22
C LEU A 130 -19.67 -12.08 26.10
N PRO A 131 -20.94 -11.60 26.03
CA PRO A 131 -22.07 -12.31 26.62
C PRO A 131 -22.14 -13.75 26.10
N GLU A 132 -22.63 -14.65 26.95
CA GLU A 132 -22.62 -16.09 26.69
C GLU A 132 -23.31 -16.46 25.38
N GLU A 133 -24.39 -15.77 25.04
CA GLU A 133 -25.15 -15.98 23.80
C GLU A 133 -24.37 -15.66 22.51
N TYR A 134 -23.28 -14.88 22.59
CA TYR A 134 -22.44 -14.49 21.44
C TYR A 134 -21.07 -15.18 21.44
N ARG A 135 -20.68 -15.84 22.54
CA ARG A 135 -19.32 -16.37 22.72
C ARG A 135 -18.90 -17.37 21.65
N ASP A 136 -19.84 -18.22 21.22
CA ASP A 136 -19.61 -19.27 20.22
C ASP A 136 -20.13 -18.89 18.83
N ARG A 137 -20.58 -17.63 18.65
CA ARG A 137 -20.99 -17.15 17.33
C ARG A 137 -19.78 -16.81 16.48
N CYS A 138 -19.89 -17.13 15.20
CA CYS A 138 -18.92 -16.82 14.18
C CYS A 138 -19.63 -16.19 12.98
N GLN A 139 -18.90 -15.29 12.30
CA GLN A 139 -19.39 -14.54 11.16
C GLN A 139 -18.51 -14.80 9.95
N GLU A 140 -19.15 -14.89 8.79
CA GLU A 140 -18.43 -15.00 7.53
C GLU A 140 -17.83 -13.64 7.16
N ILE A 141 -16.53 -13.67 6.87
CA ILE A 141 -15.75 -12.50 6.52
C ILE A 141 -15.04 -12.68 5.19
N LEU A 142 -14.77 -11.56 4.52
CA LEU A 142 -13.77 -11.44 3.47
C LEU A 142 -12.61 -10.60 3.99
N CYS A 143 -11.39 -11.12 3.91
CA CYS A 143 -10.20 -10.36 4.25
C CYS A 143 -9.73 -9.53 3.06
N ASN A 144 -9.57 -8.22 3.24
CA ASN A 144 -9.09 -7.33 2.19
C ASN A 144 -7.61 -7.59 1.87
N ASP A 145 -6.79 -7.94 2.86
CA ASP A 145 -5.36 -8.12 2.67
C ASP A 145 -5.02 -9.38 1.85
N CYS A 146 -5.53 -10.54 2.28
CA CYS A 146 -5.27 -11.81 1.59
C CYS A 146 -6.32 -12.19 0.53
N GLY A 147 -7.48 -11.54 0.51
CA GLY A 147 -8.56 -11.81 -0.45
C GLY A 147 -9.38 -13.06 -0.18
N ASN A 148 -9.06 -13.83 0.87
CA ASN A 148 -9.76 -15.07 1.18
C ASN A 148 -11.02 -14.82 2.00
N LYS A 149 -12.04 -15.65 1.75
CA LYS A 149 -13.19 -15.79 2.64
C LYS A 149 -12.83 -16.70 3.81
N GLY A 150 -13.43 -16.46 4.96
CA GLY A 150 -13.25 -17.30 6.13
C GLY A 150 -14.32 -17.03 7.18
N SER A 151 -14.26 -17.79 8.26
CA SER A 151 -15.09 -17.57 9.44
C SER A 151 -14.24 -17.00 10.57
N SER A 152 -14.73 -15.96 11.24
CA SER A 152 -14.11 -15.33 12.41
C SER A 152 -15.07 -15.38 13.58
N ARG A 153 -14.55 -15.48 14.80
CA ARG A 153 -15.34 -15.26 16.02
C ARG A 153 -16.05 -13.91 15.95
N PHE A 154 -17.29 -13.90 16.43
CA PHE A 154 -18.10 -12.71 16.51
C PHE A 154 -17.44 -11.68 17.42
N HIS A 155 -17.39 -10.45 16.94
CA HIS A 155 -17.09 -9.26 17.73
C HIS A 155 -17.89 -8.09 17.16
N TRP A 156 -18.19 -7.07 17.96
CA TRP A 156 -18.95 -5.92 17.48
C TRP A 156 -18.21 -5.10 16.42
N LEU A 157 -16.87 -5.05 16.51
CA LEU A 157 -16.05 -4.14 15.69
C LEU A 157 -14.99 -4.81 14.82
N TYR A 158 -14.43 -5.94 15.26
CA TYR A 158 -13.18 -6.46 14.68
C TYR A 158 -13.23 -7.97 14.47
N HIS A 159 -12.96 -8.40 13.23
CA HIS A 159 -12.93 -9.81 12.88
C HIS A 159 -11.56 -10.19 12.36
N LYS A 160 -10.94 -11.19 12.99
CA LYS A 160 -9.60 -11.63 12.64
C LYS A 160 -9.66 -12.63 11.49
N CYS A 161 -8.89 -12.40 10.45
CA CYS A 161 -8.66 -13.40 9.43
C CYS A 161 -7.80 -14.54 10.00
N SER A 162 -8.30 -15.78 9.98
CA SER A 162 -7.57 -16.95 10.45
C SER A 162 -6.36 -17.33 9.58
N LEU A 163 -6.32 -16.89 8.32
CA LEU A 163 -5.25 -17.25 7.38
C LEU A 163 -4.03 -16.34 7.47
N CYS A 164 -4.22 -15.02 7.56
CA CYS A 164 -3.12 -14.05 7.59
C CYS A 164 -3.06 -13.22 8.88
N GLY A 165 -3.99 -13.41 9.82
CA GLY A 165 -4.03 -12.68 11.08
C GLY A 165 -4.50 -11.21 10.97
N SER A 166 -4.82 -10.73 9.77
CA SER A 166 -5.26 -9.35 9.56
C SER A 166 -6.67 -9.09 10.11
N TYR A 167 -6.87 -7.88 10.64
CA TYR A 167 -8.19 -7.36 11.02
C TYR A 167 -8.82 -6.47 9.94
N ASN A 168 -8.14 -6.27 8.81
CA ASN A 168 -8.70 -5.58 7.65
C ASN A 168 -9.67 -6.50 6.89
N THR A 169 -10.83 -6.73 7.50
CA THR A 169 -11.84 -7.67 7.05
C THR A 169 -13.21 -6.98 7.00
N ARG A 170 -14.12 -7.54 6.21
CA ARG A 170 -15.53 -7.12 6.18
C ARG A 170 -16.43 -8.34 6.36
N VAL A 171 -17.49 -8.18 7.14
CA VAL A 171 -18.55 -9.18 7.25
C VAL A 171 -19.31 -9.23 5.93
N ILE A 172 -19.46 -10.43 5.37
CA ILE A 172 -20.16 -10.66 4.09
C ILE A 172 -21.52 -11.34 4.29
N ASN A 173 -21.78 -11.91 5.47
CA ASN A 173 -23.05 -12.48 5.85
C ASN A 173 -23.35 -12.12 7.31
N THR A 174 -24.52 -11.54 7.55
CA THR A 174 -24.97 -11.15 8.89
C THR A 174 -25.59 -12.31 9.67
N GLU A 175 -25.92 -13.42 9.00
CA GLU A 175 -26.38 -14.63 9.68
C GLU A 175 -25.21 -15.27 10.43
N ALA A 176 -25.26 -15.15 11.76
CA ALA A 176 -24.26 -15.73 12.63
C ALA A 176 -24.42 -17.26 12.65
N SER A 177 -23.33 -17.98 12.40
CA SER A 177 -23.25 -19.43 12.57
C SER A 177 -22.52 -19.77 13.87
N THR A 178 -22.74 -20.95 14.42
CA THR A 178 -21.92 -21.44 15.54
C THR A 178 -20.54 -21.82 15.02
N CYS A 179 -19.49 -21.39 15.70
CA CYS A 179 -18.15 -21.81 15.32
C CYS A 179 -18.00 -23.33 15.45
N PRO A 180 -17.28 -23.99 14.52
CA PRO A 180 -16.91 -25.38 14.73
C PRO A 180 -16.09 -25.45 16.02
N THR A 181 -16.55 -26.25 16.97
CA THR A 181 -15.79 -26.58 18.16
C THR A 181 -14.48 -27.21 17.70
N SER A 182 -13.37 -26.55 18.00
CA SER A 182 -12.03 -27.14 17.88
C SER A 182 -12.07 -28.47 18.63
N ARG A 183 -12.02 -29.59 17.89
CA ARG A 183 -11.80 -30.90 18.50
C ARG A 183 -10.47 -30.81 19.24
N GLN A 184 -10.56 -31.06 20.56
CA GLN A 184 -9.40 -31.19 21.45
C GLN A 184 -8.42 -32.24 20.92
#